data_AF-A0A963TGS6-F1
#
_entry.id   AF-A0A963TGS6-F1
#
_cell.length_a   1.000
_cell.length_b   1.000
_cell.length_c   1.000
_cell.angle_alpha   90.00
_cell.angle_beta   90.00
_cell.angle_gamma   90.00
#
_symmetry.space_group_name_H-M   'P 1'
#
loop_
_entity.id
_entity.type
_entity.pdbx_description
1 polymer ?
#
loop_
_entity_poly.entity_id
_entity_poly.type
_entity_poly.pdbx_seq_one_letter_code
_entity_poly.pdbx_strand_id
1 'polypeptide(L)'
;ANPGCSVSTPEVFRALVKRDNPGLPPLPPLATVEDLARHLRACRNDLEAPARALVPGIGDAIAALVAQPGCLIARMSGSGATCFGLFADAGAAKVAADALRSARPSWWVAAAPVLA
;
A
#
# COMPACT_ATOMS: atom_id res chain seq x y z
N ALA A 1 6.40 -2.05 2.98
CA ALA A 1 7.60 -2.03 2.12
C ALA A 1 7.81 -0.62 1.58
N ASN A 2 9.02 -0.08 1.69
CA ASN A 2 9.41 1.19 1.11
C ASN A 2 10.59 0.93 0.15
N PRO A 3 10.48 1.33 -1.13
CA PRO A 3 11.50 1.08 -2.14
C PRO A 3 12.80 1.90 -1.98
N GLY A 4 12.93 2.70 -0.92
CA GLY A 4 14.12 3.50 -0.63
C GLY A 4 14.19 4.84 -1.35
N CYS A 5 13.08 5.27 -1.98
CA CYS A 5 13.02 6.54 -2.70
C CYS A 5 12.19 7.59 -1.96
N SER A 6 12.63 8.84 -2.08
CA SER A 6 11.90 10.01 -1.58
C SER A 6 10.81 10.41 -2.56
N VAL A 7 9.69 10.93 -2.02
CA VAL A 7 8.60 11.49 -2.80
C VAL A 7 8.31 12.90 -2.28
N SER A 8 8.21 13.87 -3.19
CA SER A 8 7.78 15.22 -2.86
C SER A 8 6.26 15.28 -2.77
N THR A 9 5.73 15.37 -1.56
CA THR A 9 4.28 15.52 -1.35
C THR A 9 3.68 16.67 -2.17
N PRO A 10 4.25 17.90 -2.19
CA PRO A 10 3.72 18.99 -3.03
C PRO A 10 3.66 18.64 -4.52
N GLU A 11 4.62 17.89 -5.06
CA GLU A 11 4.63 17.51 -6.47
C GLU A 11 3.54 16.48 -6.78
N VAL A 12 3.33 15.49 -5.91
CA VAL A 12 2.24 14.53 -6.06
C VAL A 12 0.88 15.23 -6.07
N PHE A 13 0.67 16.20 -5.16
CA PHE A 13 -0.56 16.99 -5.13
C PHE A 13 -0.71 17.92 -6.35
N ARG A 14 0.41 18.45 -6.89
CA ARG A 14 0.39 19.27 -8.11
C ARG A 14 -0.01 18.44 -9.34
N ALA A 15 0.44 17.19 -9.39
CA ALA A 15 0.16 16.24 -10.46
C ALA A 15 -1.27 15.63 -10.41
N LEU A 16 -2.08 15.92 -9.38
CA LEU A 16 -3.49 15.53 -9.35
C LEU A 16 -4.26 16.18 -10.50
N VAL A 17 -4.80 15.34 -11.38
CA VAL A 17 -5.65 15.74 -12.52
C VAL A 17 -7.02 16.21 -12.03
N LYS A 18 -7.58 15.54 -11.02
CA LYS A 18 -8.91 15.82 -10.45
C LYS A 18 -8.82 15.91 -8.93
N ARG A 19 -9.43 16.94 -8.34
CA ARG A 19 -9.39 17.23 -6.89
C ARG A 19 -10.76 17.12 -6.20
N ASP A 20 -11.83 17.05 -6.97
CA ASP A 20 -13.23 16.98 -6.56
C ASP A 20 -13.80 15.56 -6.78
N ASN A 21 -13.04 14.54 -6.41
CA ASN A 21 -13.53 13.16 -6.46
C ASN A 21 -14.66 12.97 -5.44
N PRO A 22 -15.66 12.11 -5.74
CA PRO A 22 -16.70 11.79 -4.77
C PRO A 22 -16.08 11.20 -3.50
N GLY A 23 -16.78 11.35 -2.38
CA GLY A 23 -16.37 10.78 -1.12
C GLY A 23 -16.17 9.26 -1.20
N LEU A 24 -15.30 8.75 -0.34
CA LEU A 24 -15.09 7.31 -0.19
C LEU A 24 -16.37 6.63 0.34
N PRO A 25 -16.56 5.33 0.06
CA PRO A 25 -17.66 4.59 0.67
C PRO A 25 -17.60 4.70 2.21
N PRO A 26 -18.75 4.72 2.90
CA PRO A 26 -18.76 4.73 4.35
C PRO A 26 -18.09 3.48 4.91
N LEU A 27 -17.48 3.61 6.09
CA LEU A 27 -16.86 2.49 6.79
C LEU A 27 -17.94 1.49 7.20
N PRO A 28 -17.92 0.24 6.71
CA PRO A 28 -18.83 -0.80 7.18
C PRO A 28 -18.37 -1.30 8.56
N PRO A 29 -19.21 -2.08 9.27
CA PRO A 29 -18.73 -2.87 10.41
C PRO A 29 -17.55 -3.75 9.98
N LEU A 30 -16.45 -3.70 10.73
CA LEU A 30 -15.25 -4.48 10.47
C LEU A 30 -15.08 -5.52 11.58
N ALA A 31 -15.40 -6.78 11.27
CA ALA A 31 -15.21 -7.88 12.22
C ALA A 31 -13.92 -8.66 11.95
N THR A 32 -13.46 -8.66 10.70
CA THR A 32 -12.31 -9.43 10.23
C THR A 32 -11.35 -8.57 9.40
N VAL A 33 -10.12 -9.05 9.24
CA VAL A 33 -9.14 -8.42 8.36
C VAL A 33 -9.56 -8.52 6.88
N GLU A 34 -10.35 -9.54 6.52
CA GLU A 34 -10.95 -9.68 5.20
C GLU A 34 -12.02 -8.61 4.94
N ASP A 35 -12.80 -8.22 5.95
CA ASP A 35 -13.75 -7.11 5.85
C ASP A 35 -13.02 -5.80 5.61
N LEU A 36 -11.93 -5.56 6.35
CA LEU A 36 -11.06 -4.41 6.14
C LEU A 36 -10.47 -4.43 4.72
N ALA A 37 -9.92 -5.56 4.27
CA ALA A 37 -9.40 -5.72 2.92
C ALA A 37 -10.47 -5.42 1.86
N ARG A 38 -11.70 -5.92 2.04
CA ARG A 38 -12.83 -5.70 1.13
C ARG A 38 -13.21 -4.22 1.06
N HIS A 39 -13.31 -3.55 2.20
CA HIS A 39 -13.60 -2.12 2.24
C HIS A 39 -12.48 -1.31 1.57
N LEU A 40 -11.22 -1.59 1.91
CA LEU A 40 -10.07 -0.90 1.31
C LEU A 40 -9.99 -1.08 -0.21
N ARG A 41 -10.42 -2.22 -0.76
CA ARG A 41 -10.51 -2.42 -2.22
C ARG A 41 -11.49 -1.44 -2.88
N ALA A 42 -12.59 -1.13 -2.21
CA ALA A 42 -13.58 -0.15 -2.67
C ALA A 42 -13.14 1.30 -2.45
N CYS A 43 -12.21 1.55 -1.53
CA CYS A 43 -11.62 2.87 -1.30
C CYS A 43 -10.55 3.22 -2.34
N ARG A 44 -10.43 4.49 -2.65
CA ARG A 44 -9.41 5.06 -3.54
C ARG A 44 -8.26 5.67 -2.73
N ASN A 45 -7.05 5.61 -3.27
CA ASN A 45 -6.00 6.57 -2.94
C ASN A 45 -5.77 7.44 -4.19
N ASP A 46 -6.29 8.67 -4.15
CA ASP A 46 -6.20 9.63 -5.26
C ASP A 46 -4.77 9.94 -5.69
N LEU A 47 -3.84 9.88 -4.72
CA LEU A 47 -2.44 10.23 -4.91
C LEU A 47 -1.63 9.09 -5.53
N GLU A 48 -2.14 7.86 -5.57
CA GLU A 48 -1.36 6.72 -6.04
C GLU A 48 -0.96 6.84 -7.51
N ALA A 49 -1.91 7.20 -8.38
CA ALA A 49 -1.63 7.36 -9.81
C ALA A 49 -0.56 8.43 -10.09
N PRO A 50 -0.68 9.69 -9.59
CA PRO A 50 0.38 10.68 -9.80
C PRO A 50 1.69 10.31 -9.11
N ALA A 51 1.66 9.71 -7.92
CA ALA A 51 2.88 9.27 -7.24
C ALA A 51 3.63 8.19 -8.04
N ARG A 52 2.92 7.19 -8.59
CA ARG A 52 3.51 6.15 -9.45
C ARG A 52 4.09 6.70 -10.74
N ALA A 53 3.48 7.76 -11.30
CA ALA A 53 4.01 8.41 -12.49
C ALA A 53 5.32 9.15 -12.21
N LEU A 54 5.44 9.82 -11.05
CA LEU A 54 6.66 10.50 -10.62
C LEU A 54 7.75 9.52 -10.14
N VAL A 55 7.34 8.45 -9.45
CA VAL A 55 8.23 7.51 -8.78
C VAL A 55 7.78 6.06 -9.08
N PRO A 56 8.27 5.46 -10.19
CA PRO A 56 7.88 4.12 -10.63
C PRO A 56 8.09 3.01 -9.59
N GLY A 57 9.07 3.16 -8.69
CA GLY A 57 9.35 2.21 -7.61
C GLY A 57 8.18 1.96 -6.66
N ILE A 58 7.19 2.87 -6.61
CA ILE A 58 5.92 2.65 -5.89
C ILE A 58 5.11 1.53 -6.56
N GLY A 59 5.04 1.53 -7.89
CA GLY A 59 4.40 0.48 -8.66
C GLY A 59 5.08 -0.88 -8.45
N ASP A 60 6.42 -0.89 -8.45
CA ASP A 60 7.20 -2.10 -8.16
C ASP A 60 6.92 -2.63 -6.76
N ALA A 61 6.86 -1.75 -5.75
CA ALA A 61 6.56 -2.12 -4.37
C ALA A 61 5.16 -2.73 -4.21
N ILE A 62 4.14 -2.12 -4.83
CA ILE A 62 2.77 -2.66 -4.84
C ILE A 62 2.74 -4.02 -5.53
N ALA A 63 3.35 -4.14 -6.72
CA ALA A 63 3.37 -5.41 -7.46
C ALA A 63 4.07 -6.53 -6.68
N ALA A 64 5.20 -6.22 -6.04
CA ALA A 64 5.93 -7.19 -5.22
C ALA A 64 5.14 -7.63 -3.99
N LEU A 65 4.38 -6.74 -3.36
CA LEU A 65 3.48 -7.06 -2.25
C LEU A 65 2.31 -7.95 -2.69
N VAL A 66 1.64 -7.59 -3.80
CA VAL A 66 0.52 -8.39 -4.36
C VAL A 66 0.97 -9.80 -4.73
N ALA A 67 2.21 -9.97 -5.20
CA ALA A 67 2.77 -11.26 -5.55
C ALA A 67 3.08 -12.17 -4.33
N GLN A 68 3.04 -11.64 -3.10
CA GLN A 68 3.28 -12.46 -1.91
C GLN A 68 2.08 -13.39 -1.63
N PRO A 69 2.33 -14.67 -1.29
CA PRO A 69 1.27 -15.58 -0.86
C PRO A 69 0.46 -15.00 0.30
N GLY A 70 -0.87 -15.08 0.21
CA GLY A 70 -1.78 -14.60 1.25
C GLY A 70 -1.94 -13.07 1.33
N CYS A 71 -1.38 -12.30 0.39
CA CYS A 71 -1.66 -10.86 0.32
C CYS A 71 -3.15 -10.64 -0.03
N LEU A 72 -3.89 -10.04 0.90
CA LEU A 72 -5.30 -9.68 0.70
C LEU A 72 -5.40 -8.42 -0.16
N ILE A 73 -4.61 -7.40 0.13
CA ILE A 73 -4.56 -6.15 -0.64
C ILE A 73 -3.20 -5.49 -0.42
N ALA A 74 -2.69 -4.81 -1.45
CA ALA A 74 -1.56 -3.89 -1.32
C ALA A 74 -1.91 -2.51 -1.88
N ARG A 75 -1.39 -1.47 -1.23
CA ARG A 75 -1.67 -0.06 -1.55
C ARG A 75 -0.49 0.83 -1.17
N MET A 76 -0.44 2.01 -1.77
CA MET A 76 0.43 3.11 -1.31
C MET A 76 -0.16 3.78 -0.06
N SER A 77 0.70 4.12 0.90
CA SER A 77 0.35 4.91 2.09
C SER A 77 0.62 6.41 1.87
N GLY A 78 -0.35 7.26 2.17
CA GLY A 78 -0.23 8.72 2.00
C GLY A 78 0.07 9.10 0.54
N SER A 79 1.06 9.98 0.36
CA SER A 79 1.63 10.40 -0.93
C SER A 79 2.77 9.50 -1.43
N GLY A 80 3.15 8.45 -0.68
CA GLY A 80 4.25 7.55 -1.01
C GLY A 80 5.62 7.97 -0.45
N ALA A 81 6.69 7.22 -0.70
CA ALA A 81 6.75 5.98 -1.50
C ALA A 81 6.39 4.71 -0.73
N THR A 82 6.14 4.80 0.58
CA THR A 82 5.83 3.64 1.41
C THR A 82 4.54 2.96 0.94
N CYS A 83 4.61 1.65 0.73
CA CYS A 83 3.49 0.79 0.39
C CYS A 83 3.25 -0.23 1.51
N PHE A 84 2.00 -0.65 1.70
CA PHE A 84 1.63 -1.68 2.66
C PHE A 84 0.90 -2.83 1.97
N GLY A 85 1.03 -4.02 2.55
CA GLY A 85 0.24 -5.20 2.19
C GLY A 85 -0.49 -5.69 3.44
N LEU A 86 -1.75 -6.05 3.30
CA LEU A 86 -2.56 -6.66 4.35
C LEU A 86 -2.59 -8.17 4.14
N PHE A 87 -2.45 -8.92 5.23
CA PHE A 87 -2.41 -10.39 5.25
C PHE A 87 -3.39 -10.91 6.30
N ALA A 88 -3.81 -12.16 6.17
CA ALA A 88 -4.78 -12.78 7.08
C ALA A 88 -4.26 -12.88 8.53
N ASP A 89 -2.95 -13.10 8.69
CA ASP A 89 -2.32 -13.26 10.00
C ASP A 89 -0.86 -12.76 10.02
N ALA A 90 -0.31 -12.66 11.23
CA ALA A 90 1.05 -12.18 11.48
C ALA A 90 2.14 -13.09 10.91
N GLY A 91 1.89 -14.41 10.81
CA GLY A 91 2.81 -15.38 10.23
C GLY A 91 2.97 -15.16 8.73
N ALA A 92 1.84 -15.05 8.01
CA ALA A 92 1.83 -14.72 6.58
C ALA A 92 2.53 -13.38 6.29
N ALA A 93 2.23 -12.35 7.09
CA ALA A 93 2.89 -11.05 6.96
C ALA A 93 4.41 -11.12 7.17
N LYS A 94 4.88 -11.93 8.14
CA LYS A 94 6.31 -12.12 8.41
C LYS A 94 7.01 -12.85 7.26
N VAL A 95 6.43 -13.94 6.76
CA VAL A 95 6.97 -14.69 5.60
C VAL A 95 7.10 -13.77 4.38
N ALA A 96 6.06 -12.97 4.10
CA ALA A 96 6.08 -11.99 3.02
C ALA A 96 7.16 -10.92 3.22
N ALA A 97 7.33 -10.41 4.45
CA ALA A 97 8.37 -9.44 4.76
C ALA A 97 9.78 -10.00 4.54
N ASP A 98 10.04 -11.23 4.97
CA ASP A 98 11.35 -11.89 4.83
C ASP A 98 11.66 -12.20 3.36
N ALA A 99 10.68 -12.68 2.59
CA ALA A 99 10.81 -12.91 1.16
C ALA A 99 11.13 -11.61 0.41
N LEU A 100 10.44 -10.50 0.74
CA LEU A 100 10.70 -9.21 0.12
C LEU A 100 12.07 -8.63 0.47
N ARG A 101 12.53 -8.77 1.72
CA ARG A 101 13.89 -8.34 2.10
C ARG A 101 14.96 -9.10 1.33
N SER A 102 14.76 -10.40 1.14
CA SER A 102 15.68 -11.24 0.36
C SER A 102 15.70 -10.84 -1.11
N ALA A 103 14.52 -10.65 -1.72
CA ALA A 103 14.39 -10.31 -3.14
C ALA A 103 14.76 -8.84 -3.46
N ARG A 104 14.60 -7.93 -2.50
CA ARG A 104 14.84 -6.49 -2.65
C ARG A 104 15.68 -5.93 -1.48
N PRO A 105 16.99 -6.23 -1.41
CA PRO A 105 17.84 -5.85 -0.28
C PRO A 105 17.96 -4.34 -0.02
N SER A 106 17.72 -3.51 -1.05
CA SER A 106 17.72 -2.05 -0.92
C SER A 106 16.43 -1.48 -0.32
N TRP A 107 15.39 -2.29 -0.18
CA TRP A 107 14.10 -1.84 0.35
C TRP A 107 14.06 -1.93 1.86
N TRP A 108 13.40 -0.96 2.49
CA TRP A 108 13.02 -1.09 3.89
C TRP A 108 11.69 -1.84 3.99
N VAL A 109 11.67 -2.96 4.72
CA VAL A 109 10.48 -3.81 4.86
C VAL A 109 10.31 -4.19 6.32
N ALA A 110 9.07 -4.11 6.83
CA ALA A 110 8.68 -4.52 8.17
C ALA A 110 7.29 -5.16 8.14
N ALA A 111 7.09 -6.20 8.96
CA ALA A 111 5.78 -6.73 9.31
C ALA A 111 5.34 -6.10 10.63
N ALA A 112 4.06 -5.73 10.74
CA ALA A 112 3.49 -5.07 11.90
C ALA A 112 2.02 -5.49 12.08
N PRO A 113 1.50 -5.48 13.32
CA PRO A 113 0.08 -5.74 13.58
C PRO A 113 -0.80 -4.58 13.12
N VAL A 114 -2.06 -4.87 12.80
CA VAL A 114 -3.11 -3.85 12.69
C VAL A 114 -3.50 -3.41 14.10
N LEU A 115 -3.59 -2.11 14.35
CA LEU A 115 -4.04 -1.58 15.64
C LEU A 115 -5.57 -1.68 15.76
N ALA A 116 -6.03 -2.05 16.96
CA ALA A 116 -7.45 -2.11 17.31
C ALA A 116 -8.01 -0.75 17.70
#